data_AF-A0A2V5NGC4-F1
#
_entry.id   AF-A0A2V5NGC4-F1
#
_cell.length_a   1.000
_cell.length_b   1.000
_cell.length_c   1.000
_cell.angle_alpha   90.00
_cell.angle_beta   90.00
_cell.angle_gamma   90.00
#
_symmetry.space_group_name_H-M   'P 1'
#
loop_
_entity.id
_entity.type
_entity.pdbx_description
1 polymer ?
#
loop_
_entity_poly.entity_id
_entity_poly.type
_entity_poly.pdbx_seq_one_letter_code
_entity_poly.pdbx_strand_id
1 'polypeptide(L)' 'MKKGPSKPARNGMRDEYDFSQGERGKYARRYAQGTNVVVLEPDVAKVFSNSKLVNISLRKIIRQTSELAN' A
#
# COMPACT_ATOMS: atom_id res chain seq x y z
N MET A 1 13.68 -22.61 31.65
CA MET A 1 14.03 -23.56 30.56
C MET A 1 15.23 -23.01 29.82
N LYS A 2 16.37 -23.71 29.80
CA LYS A 2 17.56 -23.29 29.05
C LYS A 2 17.39 -23.66 27.57
N LYS A 3 17.33 -22.67 26.68
CA LYS A 3 17.28 -22.88 25.22
C LYS A 3 18.67 -23.31 24.76
N GLY A 4 18.79 -24.53 24.24
CA GLY A 4 20.04 -25.05 23.66
C GLY A 4 20.50 -24.24 22.44
N PRO A 5 21.75 -24.40 21.99
CA PRO A 5 22.34 -23.55 20.95
C PRO A 5 21.56 -23.71 19.64
N SER A 6 20.96 -22.61 19.18
CA SER A 6 20.33 -22.51 17.87
C SER A 6 21.42 -22.64 16.82
N LYS A 7 21.32 -23.68 15.97
CA LYS A 7 22.21 -23.82 14.80
C LYS A 7 22.02 -22.58 13.93
N PRO A 8 23.10 -21.88 13.52
CA PRO A 8 22.96 -20.79 12.57
C PRO A 8 22.47 -21.39 11.25
N ALA A 9 21.32 -20.92 10.78
CA ALA A 9 20.82 -21.28 9.47
C ALA A 9 21.89 -20.92 8.42
N ARG A 10 22.14 -21.82 7.48
CA ARG A 10 23.23 -21.74 6.48
C ARG A 10 23.31 -20.40 5.73
N ASN A 11 22.20 -19.67 5.64
CA ASN A 11 22.08 -18.39 4.94
C ASN A 11 21.47 -17.26 5.80
N GLY A 12 21.45 -17.41 7.13
CA GLY A 12 20.82 -16.41 8.03
C GLY A 12 19.29 -16.29 7.92
N MET A 13 18.64 -17.17 7.15
CA MET A 13 17.18 -17.26 7.05
C MET A 13 16.60 -18.06 8.21
N ARG A 14 15.39 -17.73 8.65
CA ARG A 14 14.73 -18.47 9.74
C ARG A 14 14.12 -19.77 9.22
N ASP A 15 14.07 -20.80 10.06
CA ASP A 15 13.59 -22.14 9.67
C ASP A 15 12.11 -22.13 9.25
N GLU A 16 11.31 -21.18 9.75
CA GLU A 16 9.90 -21.01 9.39
C GLU A 16 9.65 -20.43 7.99
N TYR A 17 10.69 -19.97 7.28
CA TYR A 17 10.52 -19.34 5.97
C TYR A 17 10.67 -20.35 4.83
N ASP A 18 9.57 -20.61 4.13
CA ASP A 18 9.56 -21.34 2.85
C ASP A 18 9.38 -20.39 1.67
N PHE A 19 10.47 -20.13 0.95
CA PHE A 19 10.48 -19.34 -0.29
C PHE A 19 10.56 -20.22 -1.55
N SER A 20 10.34 -21.54 -1.45
CA SER A 20 10.42 -22.47 -2.60
C SER A 20 9.46 -22.12 -3.73
N GLN A 21 8.34 -21.46 -3.41
CA GLN A 21 7.32 -20.99 -4.35
C GLN A 21 7.47 -19.49 -4.71
N GLY A 22 8.59 -18.87 -4.37
CA GLY A 22 8.84 -17.45 -4.61
C GLY A 22 9.01 -17.12 -6.10
N GLU A 23 8.16 -16.24 -6.63
CA GLU A 23 8.27 -15.73 -8.00
C GLU A 23 8.85 -14.30 -8.01
N ARG A 24 9.98 -14.11 -8.69
CA ARG A 24 10.59 -12.78 -8.83
C ARG A 24 9.68 -11.86 -9.65
N GLY A 25 9.32 -10.72 -9.08
CA GLY A 25 8.57 -9.69 -9.79
C GLY A 25 7.09 -10.04 -10.04
N LYS A 26 6.48 -10.95 -9.27
CA LYS A 26 5.08 -11.38 -9.38
C LYS A 26 4.06 -10.23 -9.54
N TYR A 27 4.34 -9.07 -8.94
CA TYR A 27 3.48 -7.88 -9.04
C TYR A 27 4.12 -6.69 -9.75
N ALA A 28 5.35 -6.83 -10.28
CA ALA A 28 6.10 -5.74 -10.88
C ALA A 28 5.38 -5.14 -12.09
N ARG A 29 4.78 -5.98 -12.94
CA ARG A 29 3.97 -5.51 -14.08
C ARG A 29 2.72 -4.74 -13.65
N ARG A 30 2.05 -5.18 -12.58
CA ARG A 30 0.85 -4.48 -12.04
C ARG A 30 1.21 -3.13 -11.45
N TYR A 31 2.36 -3.05 -10.79
CA TYR A 31 2.89 -1.78 -10.27
C TYR A 31 3.25 -0.82 -11.43
N ALA A 32 3.90 -1.31 -12.48
CA ALA A 32 4.28 -0.52 -13.65
C ALA A 32 3.09 0.00 -14.47
N GLN A 33 1.94 -0.67 -14.44
CA GLN A 33 0.69 -0.22 -15.06
C GLN A 33 0.05 0.99 -14.35
N GLY A 34 0.66 1.46 -13.26
CA GLY A 34 0.13 2.51 -12.41
C GLY A 34 -0.61 1.91 -11.22
N THR A 35 -0.35 2.47 -10.04
CA THR A 35 -1.08 2.10 -8.82
C THR A 35 -2.30 3.00 -8.67
N ASN A 36 -3.40 2.46 -8.14
CA ASN A 36 -4.55 3.28 -7.75
C ASN A 36 -4.33 3.99 -6.38
N VAL A 37 -3.06 4.19 -5.98
CA VAL A 37 -2.69 4.86 -4.72
C VAL A 37 -2.27 6.28 -5.06
N VAL A 38 -3.04 7.24 -4.58
CA VAL A 38 -2.72 8.66 -4.70
C VAL A 38 -2.23 9.13 -3.34
N VAL A 39 -0.99 9.62 -3.29
CA VAL A 39 -0.43 10.23 -2.09
C VAL A 39 -0.87 11.68 -2.05
N LEU A 40 -1.46 12.09 -0.92
CA LEU A 40 -1.84 13.47 -0.69
C LEU A 40 -0.63 14.28 -0.23
N GLU A 41 -0.57 15.54 -0.65
CA GLU A 41 0.41 16.49 -0.11
C GLU A 41 0.20 16.66 1.41
N PRO A 42 1.28 16.96 2.18
CA PRO A 42 1.24 16.97 3.65
C PRO A 42 0.22 17.95 4.25
N ASP A 43 -0.03 19.08 3.59
CA ASP A 43 -1.02 20.06 3.99
C ASP A 43 -2.45 19.53 3.80
N VAL A 44 -2.74 18.90 2.67
CA VAL A 44 -4.04 18.27 2.40
C VAL A 44 -4.29 17.09 3.33
N ALA A 45 -3.26 16.28 3.58
CA ALA A 45 -3.34 15.14 4.50
C ALA A 45 -3.63 15.56 5.95
N LYS A 46 -3.20 16.76 6.38
CA LYS A 46 -3.54 17.30 7.71
C LYS A 46 -5.03 17.66 7.84
N VAL A 47 -5.66 18.05 6.74
CA VAL A 47 -7.08 18.43 6.72
C VAL A 47 -7.98 17.20 6.72
N PHE A 48 -7.56 16.11 6.04
CA PHE A 48 -8.37 14.91 5.90
C PHE A 48 -7.85 13.74 6.73
N SER A 49 -8.63 13.31 7.73
CA SER A 49 -8.25 12.22 8.63
C SER A 49 -8.32 10.82 8.01
N ASN A 50 -9.06 10.63 6.90
CA ASN A 50 -9.13 9.35 6.18
C ASN A 50 -9.64 9.50 4.74
N SER A 51 -9.49 8.43 3.95
CA SER A 51 -9.90 8.37 2.55
C SER A 51 -11.40 8.52 2.31
N LYS A 52 -12.27 8.15 3.28
CA LYS A 52 -13.72 8.32 3.15
C LYS A 52 -14.08 9.81 3.06
N LEU A 53 -13.49 10.65 3.90
CA LEU A 53 -13.73 12.09 3.90
C LEU A 53 -13.21 12.76 2.62
N VAL A 54 -12.01 12.38 2.16
CA VAL A 54 -11.44 12.85 0.89
C VAL A 54 -12.41 12.57 -0.26
N ASN A 55 -12.86 11.32 -0.39
CA ASN A 55 -13.72 10.90 -1.48
C ASN A 55 -15.10 11.58 -1.46
N ILE A 56 -15.67 11.82 -0.27
CA ILE A 56 -16.92 12.58 -0.13
C ILE A 56 -16.74 14.00 -0.65
N SER A 57 -15.66 14.68 -0.25
CA SER A 57 -15.38 16.05 -0.68
C SER A 57 -15.15 16.14 -2.20
N LEU A 58 -14.35 15.24 -2.77
CA LEU A 58 -14.11 15.22 -4.22
C LEU A 58 -15.39 14.99 -5.02
N ARG A 59 -16.28 14.09 -4.56
CA ARG A 59 -17.58 13.86 -5.21
C ARG A 59 -18.49 15.08 -5.17
N LYS A 60 -18.47 15.85 -4.08
CA LYS A 60 -19.22 17.12 -4.00
C LYS A 60 -18.71 18.11 -5.04
N ILE A 61 -17.39 18.25 -5.19
CA ILE A 61 -16.79 19.11 -6.20
C ILE A 61 -17.21 18.67 -7.60
N ILE A 62 -17.10 17.37 -7.91
CA ILE A 62 -17.52 16.82 -9.21
C ILE A 62 -18.97 17.19 -9.53
N ARG A 63 -19.87 17.04 -8.56
CA ARG A 63 -21.28 17.39 -8.73
C ARG A 63 -21.47 18.89 -8.99
N GLN A 64 -20.83 19.75 -8.20
CA GLN A 64 -20.90 21.20 -8.40
C GLN A 64 -20.38 21.61 -9.78
N THR A 65 -19.26 21.03 -10.22
CA THR A 65 -18.71 21.32 -11.55
C THR A 65 -19.61 20.82 -12.67
N SER A 66 -20.32 19.70 -12.50
CA SER A 66 -21.30 19.22 -13.49
C SER A 66 -22.56 20.09 -13.55
N GLU A 67 -22.92 20.73 -12.44
CA GLU A 67 -24.07 21.65 -12.38
C GLU A 67 -23.73 23.03 -13.00
N LEU A 68 -22.46 23.44 -12.99
CA LEU A 68 -21.98 24.68 -13.63
C LEU A 68 -21.73 24.54 -15.15
N ALA A 69 -21.61 23.30 -15.64
CA ALA A 69 -21.33 22.99 -17.03
C ALA A 69 -22.60 22.73 -17.89
N ASN A 70 -23.78 22.86 -17.28
CA ASN A 70 -25.11 22.79 -17.91
C ASN A 70 -25.79 24.15 -17.86
#